data_AF-A0A2N7JTW4-F1
#
_entry.id   AF-A0A2N7JTW4-F1
#
_cell.length_a   1.000
_cell.length_b   1.000
_cell.length_c   1.000
_cell.angle_alpha   90.00
_cell.angle_beta   90.00
_cell.angle_gamma   90.00
#
_symmetry.space_group_name_H-M   'P 1'
#
loop_
_entity.id
_entity.type
_entity.pdbx_description
1 polymer ?
#
loop_
_entity_poly.entity_id
_entity_poly.type
_entity_poly.pdbx_seq_one_letter_code
_entity_poly.pdbx_strand_id
1 'polypeptide(L)'
;MQPYIGQFNKAPCLITSPPERLVFDENQPIAPSNTYIREEAVYRLKDELHDNYEVNKPLTGLQRLLDEAPYLARCSYDKTATKVRPREFAIRYPYITVNSKVMTSWLVFDIDHEDLEYPDPYIWEKVGLPAPSLIVRDRHTNKCHLFYAIVPVCTSDNAHLKPIQYMKAIYQAMAKKLKADECYSGPVSKTPFHPWWSTTELHREVYSLGELADYVVLESNTPWGVKEANENSHSRHCLLFDKLRFFAYSIVKKEREEGSFDSFQRRLTELAHRSNHFTHVGFDSNLPSSSLRSTVKSVADWTWANYYGRSDCHRHVMQLDDRLPLEEKQALAAKRTHQQRSEKTVKQITIAYHRLVQAKMSITQVAIAAAARVSRQTVAKYQTLLAELSESVISIIPLESLFRQKQDVNYAVHQITALYGGVSLEGSIDNEDLPFTGVVINYQGFKP
;
A
#
# COMPACT_ATOMS: atom_id res chain seq x y z
N MET A 1 -6.09 10.39 -74.21
CA MET A 1 -5.73 11.82 -74.34
C MET A 1 -7.00 12.63 -74.12
N GLN A 2 -7.01 13.48 -73.08
CA GLN A 2 -7.91 14.65 -72.99
C GLN A 2 -7.69 15.59 -74.20
N PRO A 3 -8.55 16.59 -74.49
CA PRO A 3 -9.55 17.22 -73.61
C PRO A 3 -10.93 17.49 -74.26
N TYR A 4 -11.97 17.71 -73.45
CA TYR A 4 -13.13 18.51 -73.86
C TYR A 4 -13.65 19.31 -72.67
N ILE A 5 -13.63 20.63 -72.85
CA ILE A 5 -14.20 21.67 -71.99
C ILE A 5 -15.66 21.86 -72.42
N GLY A 6 -16.60 21.86 -71.47
CA GLY A 6 -18.01 22.10 -71.77
C GLY A 6 -18.91 22.18 -70.53
N GLN A 7 -19.13 23.43 -70.09
CA GLN A 7 -20.38 24.00 -69.57
C GLN A 7 -21.19 23.28 -68.47
N PHE A 8 -21.30 23.94 -67.31
CA PHE A 8 -22.52 23.90 -66.50
C PHE A 8 -23.00 25.32 -66.15
N ASN A 9 -24.31 25.47 -66.22
CA ASN A 9 -25.07 26.71 -66.30
C ASN A 9 -25.03 27.58 -65.04
N LYS A 10 -25.04 28.90 -65.27
CA LYS A 10 -25.38 29.94 -64.28
C LYS A 10 -26.88 29.87 -63.95
N ALA A 11 -27.20 29.88 -62.66
CA ALA A 11 -28.47 30.32 -62.09
C ALA A 11 -28.17 31.26 -60.90
N PRO A 12 -29.07 32.20 -60.55
CA PRO A 12 -28.70 33.55 -60.13
C PRO A 12 -28.44 33.71 -58.62
N CYS A 13 -27.54 34.66 -58.32
CA CYS A 13 -27.25 35.18 -56.99
C CYS A 13 -28.49 35.80 -56.32
N LEU A 14 -28.84 35.30 -55.13
CA LEU A 14 -29.64 36.04 -54.16
C LEU A 14 -28.68 36.58 -53.10
N ILE A 15 -28.56 37.91 -53.09
CA ILE A 15 -27.87 38.72 -52.10
C ILE A 15 -28.75 38.71 -50.85
N THR A 16 -28.27 38.11 -49.76
CA THR A 16 -28.82 38.31 -48.42
C THR A 16 -27.80 39.09 -47.59
N SER A 17 -28.24 40.23 -47.10
CA SER A 17 -27.51 41.26 -46.34
C SER A 17 -26.80 40.72 -45.09
N PRO A 18 -25.74 41.40 -44.59
CA PRO A 18 -24.97 40.96 -43.44
C PRO A 18 -25.73 41.20 -42.12
N PRO A 19 -25.54 40.36 -41.08
CA PRO A 19 -26.14 40.61 -39.78
C PRO A 19 -25.47 41.83 -39.11
N GLU A 20 -26.31 42.69 -38.56
CA GLU A 20 -25.93 43.92 -37.87
C GLU A 20 -24.98 43.67 -36.69
N ARG A 21 -23.96 44.52 -36.62
CA ARG A 21 -22.96 44.61 -35.57
C ARG A 21 -23.62 45.20 -34.32
N LEU A 22 -23.99 44.38 -33.34
CA LEU A 22 -24.39 44.86 -32.02
C LEU A 22 -23.14 45.38 -31.30
N VAL A 23 -23.00 46.70 -31.28
CA VAL A 23 -22.10 47.43 -30.38
C VAL A 23 -22.74 47.38 -28.99
N PHE A 24 -22.10 46.69 -28.04
CA PHE A 24 -22.49 46.76 -26.63
C PHE A 24 -21.76 47.92 -25.96
N ASP A 25 -22.55 48.82 -25.39
CA ASP A 25 -22.13 49.95 -24.57
C ASP A 25 -21.63 49.45 -23.19
N GLU A 26 -20.42 49.83 -22.79
CA GLU A 26 -19.69 49.28 -21.65
C GLU A 26 -20.13 49.81 -20.27
N ASN A 27 -21.25 50.53 -20.15
CA ASN A 27 -21.65 51.16 -18.88
C ASN A 27 -23.14 51.03 -18.51
N GLN A 28 -23.65 49.80 -18.40
CA GLN A 28 -24.96 49.54 -17.77
C GLN A 28 -24.88 48.44 -16.68
N PRO A 29 -25.37 48.69 -15.45
CA PRO A 29 -25.36 47.70 -14.38
C PRO A 29 -26.42 46.61 -14.61
N ILE A 30 -25.99 45.35 -14.60
CA ILE A 30 -26.87 44.18 -14.76
C ILE A 30 -27.74 44.02 -13.51
N ALA A 31 -29.03 44.36 -13.61
CA ALA A 31 -30.03 44.12 -12.57
C ALA A 31 -30.48 42.63 -12.54
N PRO A 32 -30.87 42.09 -11.37
CA PRO A 32 -31.16 40.67 -11.20
C PRO A 32 -32.61 40.36 -11.59
N SER A 33 -32.83 39.85 -12.81
CA SER A 33 -34.13 39.30 -13.22
C SER A 33 -33.94 38.02 -14.03
N ASN A 34 -33.61 36.91 -13.37
CA ASN A 34 -33.56 35.60 -14.03
C ASN A 34 -33.84 34.41 -13.10
N THR A 35 -34.70 34.61 -12.09
CA THR A 35 -35.13 33.57 -11.16
C THR A 35 -36.26 32.69 -11.72
N TYR A 36 -37.14 33.22 -12.58
CA TYR A 36 -38.31 32.48 -13.07
C TYR A 36 -38.01 31.46 -14.18
N ILE A 37 -37.08 31.75 -15.10
CA ILE A 37 -36.71 30.82 -16.19
C ILE A 37 -35.94 29.60 -15.64
N ARG A 38 -35.35 29.71 -14.44
CA ARG A 38 -34.62 28.63 -13.78
C ARG A 38 -35.52 27.60 -13.12
N GLU A 39 -36.76 27.93 -12.74
CA GLU A 39 -37.64 26.98 -12.07
C GLU A 39 -38.30 26.01 -13.06
N GLU A 40 -38.77 26.46 -14.22
CA GLU A 40 -39.41 25.58 -15.21
C GLU A 40 -38.46 24.55 -15.83
N ALA A 41 -37.21 24.92 -16.12
CA ALA A 41 -36.20 23.98 -16.60
C ALA A 41 -35.82 22.92 -15.54
N VAL A 42 -35.93 23.28 -14.25
CA VAL A 42 -35.68 22.39 -13.10
C VAL A 42 -36.84 21.43 -12.87
N TYR A 43 -38.09 21.83 -13.14
CA TYR A 43 -39.23 20.92 -13.11
C TYR A 43 -39.19 19.90 -14.25
N ARG A 44 -38.78 20.28 -15.48
CA ARG A 44 -38.57 19.31 -16.57
C ARG A 44 -37.47 18.29 -16.28
N LEU A 45 -36.36 18.72 -15.68
CA LEU A 45 -35.29 17.80 -15.23
C LEU A 45 -35.76 16.87 -14.11
N LYS A 46 -36.64 17.34 -13.22
CA LYS A 46 -37.25 16.48 -12.20
C LYS A 46 -38.20 15.47 -12.83
N ASP A 47 -39.06 15.87 -13.76
CA ASP A 47 -39.99 14.95 -14.42
C ASP A 47 -39.25 13.93 -15.29
N GLU A 48 -38.23 14.34 -16.05
CA GLU A 48 -37.36 13.42 -16.81
C GLU A 48 -36.55 12.48 -15.90
N LEU A 49 -36.19 12.89 -14.68
CA LEU A 49 -35.51 12.03 -13.71
C LEU A 49 -36.47 11.16 -12.87
N HIS A 50 -37.71 11.57 -12.68
CA HIS A 50 -38.73 10.81 -11.95
C HIS A 50 -39.41 9.75 -12.83
N ASP A 51 -39.64 10.05 -14.11
CA ASP A 51 -40.23 9.11 -15.10
C ASP A 51 -39.26 7.98 -15.50
N ASN A 52 -38.00 8.04 -15.07
CA ASN A 52 -37.00 6.99 -15.32
C ASN A 52 -36.84 5.99 -14.16
N TYR A 53 -37.72 5.99 -13.15
CA TYR A 53 -37.88 4.88 -12.19
C TYR A 53 -38.65 3.68 -12.78
N GLU A 54 -38.55 3.45 -14.09
CA GLU A 54 -38.84 2.13 -14.66
C GLU A 54 -37.70 1.18 -14.29
N VAL A 55 -38.02 0.19 -13.44
CA VAL A 55 -37.14 -0.75 -12.74
C VAL A 55 -36.22 -1.60 -13.65
N ASN A 56 -36.23 -1.42 -14.98
CA ASN A 56 -35.48 -2.25 -15.93
C ASN A 56 -34.79 -1.50 -17.09
N LYS A 57 -34.55 -0.17 -17.00
CA LYS A 57 -33.65 0.50 -17.97
C LYS A 57 -32.19 0.36 -17.53
N PRO A 58 -31.24 0.09 -18.46
CA PRO A 58 -29.83 0.06 -18.14
C PRO A 58 -29.38 1.46 -17.69
N LEU A 59 -28.81 1.54 -16.48
CA LEU A 59 -28.38 2.78 -15.84
C LEU A 59 -27.44 3.57 -16.77
N THR A 60 -27.73 4.85 -17.03
CA THR A 60 -26.84 5.71 -17.82
C THR A 60 -25.59 6.07 -17.03
N GLY A 61 -24.50 6.47 -17.71
CA GLY A 61 -23.28 6.96 -17.03
C GLY A 61 -23.57 8.15 -16.11
N LEU A 62 -24.55 8.99 -16.50
CA LEU A 62 -25.06 10.09 -15.70
C LEU A 62 -25.78 9.61 -14.44
N GLN A 63 -26.72 8.67 -14.55
CA GLN A 63 -27.43 8.12 -13.40
C GLN A 63 -26.45 7.50 -12.38
N ARG A 64 -25.45 6.75 -12.84
CA ARG A 64 -24.39 6.21 -11.98
C ARG A 64 -23.66 7.31 -11.20
N LEU A 65 -23.32 8.42 -11.86
CA LEU A 65 -22.64 9.54 -11.22
C LEU A 65 -23.47 10.13 -10.08
N LEU A 66 -24.80 10.22 -10.26
CA LEU A 66 -25.70 10.68 -9.19
C LEU A 66 -25.81 9.67 -8.05
N ASP A 67 -25.85 8.37 -8.35
CA ASP A 67 -25.97 7.31 -7.36
C ASP A 67 -24.71 7.16 -6.49
N GLU A 68 -23.54 7.36 -7.08
CA GLU A 68 -22.25 7.28 -6.38
C GLU A 68 -21.82 8.61 -5.74
N ALA A 69 -22.43 9.72 -6.15
CA ALA A 69 -22.16 11.02 -5.55
C ALA A 69 -22.48 11.00 -4.05
N PRO A 70 -21.72 11.76 -3.23
CA PRO A 70 -21.94 11.82 -1.79
C PRO A 70 -23.36 12.27 -1.48
N TYR A 71 -24.02 11.65 -0.50
CA TYR A 71 -25.34 12.10 -0.06
C TYR A 71 -25.34 13.60 0.26
N LEU A 72 -24.32 14.07 0.99
CA LEU A 72 -24.02 15.49 1.19
C LEU A 72 -22.84 15.92 0.31
N ALA A 73 -23.13 16.28 -0.93
CA ALA A 73 -22.14 16.77 -1.87
C ALA A 73 -21.80 18.24 -1.59
N ARG A 74 -20.53 18.63 -1.83
CA ARG A 74 -20.19 20.05 -1.90
C ARG A 74 -20.55 20.58 -3.27
N CYS A 75 -21.03 21.81 -3.31
CA CYS A 75 -21.46 22.47 -4.52
C CYS A 75 -21.23 23.99 -4.46
N SER A 76 -21.05 24.61 -5.61
CA SER A 76 -20.79 26.06 -5.70
C SER A 76 -21.11 26.61 -7.08
N TYR A 77 -21.26 27.93 -7.16
CA TYR A 77 -21.39 28.64 -8.44
C TYR A 77 -20.04 28.86 -9.14
N ASP A 78 -18.95 28.80 -8.38
CA ASP A 78 -17.55 28.91 -8.80
C ASP A 78 -16.75 27.65 -8.41
N LYS A 79 -15.43 27.63 -8.63
CA LYS A 79 -14.56 26.50 -8.27
C LYS A 79 -14.29 26.37 -6.74
N THR A 80 -14.94 27.16 -5.86
CA THR A 80 -14.55 27.27 -4.42
C THR A 80 -15.26 26.28 -3.47
N ALA A 81 -16.25 25.51 -3.94
CA ALA A 81 -16.95 24.47 -3.16
C ALA A 81 -17.59 24.94 -1.84
N THR A 82 -18.14 26.16 -1.81
CA THR A 82 -18.59 26.84 -0.57
C THR A 82 -19.78 26.19 0.13
N LYS A 83 -20.68 25.50 -0.58
CA LYS A 83 -21.95 25.00 -0.02
C LYS A 83 -21.94 23.48 0.13
N VAL A 84 -22.66 22.98 1.12
CA VAL A 84 -22.95 21.55 1.28
C VAL A 84 -24.47 21.34 1.20
N ARG A 85 -24.91 20.43 0.34
CA ARG A 85 -26.32 20.16 0.07
C ARG A 85 -26.55 18.67 -0.19
N PRO A 86 -27.76 18.14 0.04
CA PRO A 86 -28.11 16.82 -0.46
C PRO A 86 -27.89 16.73 -1.98
N ARG A 87 -27.42 15.60 -2.49
CA ARG A 87 -27.03 15.42 -3.91
C ARG A 87 -28.09 15.90 -4.91
N GLU A 88 -29.36 15.64 -4.63
CA GLU A 88 -30.52 16.05 -5.45
C GLU A 88 -30.66 17.58 -5.60
N PHE A 89 -30.17 18.35 -4.64
CA PHE A 89 -30.12 19.81 -4.72
C PHE A 89 -28.76 20.32 -5.20
N ALA A 90 -27.69 19.59 -4.91
CA ALA A 90 -26.33 19.94 -5.32
C ALA A 90 -26.17 19.94 -6.85
N ILE A 91 -26.87 19.07 -7.58
CA ILE A 91 -26.85 19.03 -9.06
C ILE A 91 -27.33 20.32 -9.73
N ARG A 92 -28.03 21.20 -9.00
CA ARG A 92 -28.50 22.49 -9.52
C ARG A 92 -27.40 23.55 -9.59
N TYR A 93 -26.21 23.25 -9.08
CA TYR A 93 -25.06 24.13 -9.12
C TYR A 93 -24.10 23.71 -10.23
N PRO A 94 -23.38 24.65 -10.86
CA PRO A 94 -22.46 24.34 -11.94
C PRO A 94 -21.25 23.52 -11.50
N TYR A 95 -20.86 23.57 -10.23
CA TYR A 95 -19.77 22.75 -9.71
C TYR A 95 -20.24 21.85 -8.56
N ILE A 96 -19.83 20.57 -8.59
CA ILE A 96 -20.21 19.54 -7.62
C ILE A 96 -19.04 18.58 -7.32
N THR A 97 -18.96 18.10 -6.08
CA THR A 97 -18.10 16.97 -5.71
C THR A 97 -18.75 15.66 -6.13
N VAL A 98 -18.08 14.89 -6.99
CA VAL A 98 -18.59 13.60 -7.48
C VAL A 98 -18.15 12.39 -6.67
N ASN A 99 -17.01 12.47 -5.98
CA ASN A 99 -16.51 11.39 -5.13
C ASN A 99 -16.74 11.69 -3.65
N SER A 100 -16.95 10.64 -2.86
CA SER A 100 -17.05 10.78 -1.41
C SER A 100 -15.67 10.80 -0.75
N LYS A 101 -15.61 11.23 0.51
CA LYS A 101 -14.35 11.19 1.27
C LYS A 101 -13.82 9.77 1.48
N VAL A 102 -14.71 8.78 1.47
CA VAL A 102 -14.41 7.38 1.83
C VAL A 102 -14.37 6.45 0.62
N MET A 103 -14.79 6.90 -0.55
CA MET A 103 -14.90 6.09 -1.76
C MET A 103 -14.73 6.97 -3.00
N THR A 104 -13.85 6.54 -3.91
CA THR A 104 -13.60 7.16 -5.21
C THR A 104 -14.09 6.23 -6.31
N SER A 105 -15.07 6.69 -7.10
CA SER A 105 -15.69 5.91 -8.19
C SER A 105 -15.49 6.55 -9.58
N TRP A 106 -14.98 7.78 -9.61
CA TRP A 106 -14.72 8.56 -10.81
C TRP A 106 -13.33 9.17 -10.77
N LEU A 107 -12.54 8.97 -11.83
CA LEU A 107 -11.34 9.78 -12.07
C LEU A 107 -11.75 10.97 -12.95
N VAL A 108 -11.47 12.18 -12.49
CA VAL A 108 -11.86 13.42 -13.17
C VAL A 108 -10.60 14.18 -13.54
N PHE A 109 -10.44 14.49 -14.82
CA PHE A 109 -9.31 15.25 -15.35
C PHE A 109 -9.80 16.61 -15.86
N ASP A 110 -9.33 17.70 -15.26
CA ASP A 110 -9.60 19.06 -15.72
C ASP A 110 -8.64 19.40 -16.87
N ILE A 111 -9.19 19.53 -18.08
CA ILE A 111 -8.45 19.90 -19.29
C ILE A 111 -8.59 21.40 -19.47
N ASP A 112 -7.79 22.11 -18.70
CA ASP A 112 -7.63 23.56 -18.74
C ASP A 112 -6.25 23.86 -19.32
N HIS A 113 -6.07 23.68 -20.64
CA HIS A 113 -4.87 24.13 -21.32
C HIS A 113 -4.90 25.66 -21.46
N GLU A 114 -4.39 26.38 -20.45
CA GLU A 114 -4.33 27.84 -20.47
C GLU A 114 -3.53 28.38 -21.66
N ASP A 115 -2.58 27.58 -22.16
CA ASP A 115 -1.75 27.90 -23.34
C ASP A 115 -2.53 27.85 -24.67
N LEU A 116 -3.73 27.27 -24.71
CA LEU A 116 -4.53 27.08 -25.92
C LEU A 116 -5.84 27.86 -25.83
N GLU A 117 -6.10 28.70 -26.85
CA GLU A 117 -7.35 29.46 -26.96
C GLU A 117 -8.58 28.54 -27.10
N TYR A 118 -8.40 27.35 -27.66
CA TYR A 118 -9.46 26.35 -27.83
C TYR A 118 -8.96 24.94 -27.47
N PRO A 119 -9.16 24.48 -26.23
CA PRO A 119 -8.79 23.13 -25.81
C PRO A 119 -9.61 22.06 -26.54
N ASP A 120 -8.96 20.92 -26.83
CA ASP A 120 -9.61 19.80 -27.51
C ASP A 120 -10.20 18.80 -26.49
N PRO A 121 -11.53 18.64 -26.41
CA PRO A 121 -12.16 17.68 -25.51
C PRO A 121 -11.91 16.22 -25.87
N TYR A 122 -11.40 15.94 -27.08
CA TYR A 122 -11.07 14.59 -27.57
C TYR A 122 -9.56 14.29 -27.51
N ILE A 123 -8.79 15.06 -26.73
CA ILE A 123 -7.35 14.87 -26.57
C ILE A 123 -6.95 13.43 -26.17
N TRP A 124 -7.83 12.70 -25.46
CA TRP A 124 -7.63 11.30 -25.08
C TRP A 124 -7.35 10.37 -26.26
N GLU A 125 -7.99 10.62 -27.42
CA GLU A 125 -7.79 9.82 -28.65
C GLU A 125 -6.38 10.02 -29.20
N LYS A 126 -5.89 11.26 -29.19
CA LYS A 126 -4.55 11.62 -29.69
C LYS A 126 -3.42 11.05 -28.83
N VAL A 127 -3.65 10.91 -27.52
CA VAL A 127 -2.64 10.39 -26.58
C VAL A 127 -2.75 8.88 -26.36
N GLY A 128 -3.68 8.22 -27.07
CA GLY A 128 -3.89 6.77 -27.01
C GLY A 128 -4.40 6.29 -25.65
N LEU A 129 -5.22 7.10 -24.98
CA LEU A 129 -5.97 6.67 -23.79
C LEU A 129 -7.33 6.09 -24.20
N PRO A 130 -7.96 5.27 -23.35
CA PRO A 130 -9.30 4.75 -23.63
C PRO A 130 -10.32 5.90 -23.59
N ALA A 131 -11.50 5.68 -24.17
CA ALA A 131 -12.55 6.69 -24.19
C ALA A 131 -13.01 7.03 -22.75
N PRO A 132 -13.18 8.31 -22.38
CA PRO A 132 -13.80 8.68 -21.11
C PRO A 132 -15.28 8.31 -21.12
N SER A 133 -15.86 8.03 -19.96
CA SER A 133 -17.28 7.76 -19.83
C SER A 133 -18.12 9.00 -20.14
N LEU A 134 -17.71 10.16 -19.61
CA LEU A 134 -18.37 11.46 -19.86
C LEU A 134 -17.36 12.54 -20.21
N ILE A 135 -17.78 13.45 -21.09
CA ILE A 135 -17.09 14.71 -21.38
C ILE A 135 -18.02 15.86 -20.97
N VAL A 136 -17.60 16.68 -20.02
CA VAL A 136 -18.36 17.86 -19.56
C VAL A 136 -17.59 19.12 -19.94
N ARG A 137 -18.03 19.82 -20.98
CA ARG A 137 -17.32 20.98 -21.54
C ARG A 137 -18.09 22.27 -21.39
N ASP A 138 -17.35 23.36 -21.29
CA ASP A 138 -17.88 24.71 -21.44
C ASP A 138 -18.29 24.95 -22.89
N ARG A 139 -19.48 25.52 -23.10
CA ARG A 139 -20.05 25.80 -24.43
C ARG A 139 -19.29 26.90 -25.17
N HIS A 140 -18.62 27.79 -24.45
CA HIS A 140 -17.90 28.93 -25.01
C HIS A 140 -16.41 28.67 -25.10
N THR A 141 -15.79 28.22 -24.00
CA THR A 141 -14.32 28.10 -23.91
C THR A 141 -13.78 26.73 -24.32
N ASN A 142 -14.63 25.71 -24.48
CA ASN A 142 -14.26 24.30 -24.71
C ASN A 142 -13.36 23.63 -23.66
N LYS A 143 -12.97 24.35 -22.61
CA LYS A 143 -12.42 23.78 -21.39
C LYS A 143 -13.33 22.68 -20.87
N CYS A 144 -12.80 21.50 -20.60
CA CYS A 144 -13.61 20.33 -20.30
C CYS A 144 -13.09 19.50 -19.14
N HIS A 145 -13.99 18.80 -18.46
CA HIS A 145 -13.63 17.74 -17.53
C HIS A 145 -13.92 16.39 -18.19
N LEU A 146 -12.93 15.51 -18.19
CA LEU A 146 -13.08 14.12 -18.64
C LEU A 146 -13.34 13.23 -17.42
N PHE A 147 -14.40 12.43 -17.47
CA PHE A 147 -14.79 11.53 -16.38
C PHE A 147 -14.58 10.09 -16.82
N TYR A 148 -13.78 9.34 -16.05
CA TYR A 148 -13.62 7.91 -16.20
C TYR A 148 -14.29 7.19 -15.03
N ALA A 149 -15.30 6.39 -15.32
CA ALA A 149 -15.92 5.49 -14.36
C ALA A 149 -14.93 4.37 -14.01
N ILE A 150 -14.60 4.21 -12.72
CA ILE A 150 -13.73 3.13 -12.25
C ILE A 150 -14.45 2.24 -11.25
N VAL A 151 -13.95 1.01 -11.09
CA VAL A 151 -14.33 0.15 -9.97
C VAL A 151 -14.04 0.91 -8.67
N PRO A 152 -15.03 1.13 -7.79
CA PRO A 152 -14.87 2.01 -6.64
C PRO A 152 -13.70 1.60 -5.72
N VAL A 153 -12.85 2.57 -5.38
CA VAL A 153 -11.72 2.40 -4.48
C VAL A 153 -12.02 3.03 -3.14
N CYS A 154 -11.98 2.23 -2.07
CA CYS A 154 -12.18 2.72 -0.71
C CYS A 154 -11.00 3.60 -0.29
N THR A 155 -11.28 4.84 0.12
CA THR A 155 -10.31 5.85 0.55
C THR A 155 -10.46 6.26 2.01
N SER A 156 -11.27 5.54 2.79
CA SER A 156 -11.39 5.73 4.24
C SER A 156 -10.06 5.49 4.98
N ASP A 157 -9.94 5.98 6.21
CA ASP A 157 -8.75 5.78 7.06
C ASP A 157 -8.40 4.29 7.29
N ASN A 158 -9.39 3.39 7.23
CA ASN A 158 -9.20 1.94 7.40
C ASN A 158 -8.92 1.19 6.09
N ALA A 159 -8.84 1.89 4.96
CA ALA A 159 -8.68 1.25 3.66
C ALA A 159 -7.25 0.74 3.43
N HIS A 160 -7.13 -0.27 2.57
CA HIS A 160 -5.82 -0.78 2.17
C HIS A 160 -5.07 0.26 1.33
N LEU A 161 -3.84 0.57 1.74
CA LEU A 161 -3.00 1.55 1.07
C LEU A 161 -2.65 1.17 -0.38
N LYS A 162 -2.49 -0.13 -0.67
CA LYS A 162 -2.06 -0.61 -2.00
C LYS A 162 -3.02 -0.19 -3.13
N PRO A 163 -4.34 -0.47 -3.07
CA PRO A 163 -5.30 0.05 -4.06
C PRO A 163 -5.29 1.57 -4.20
N ILE A 164 -5.16 2.31 -3.09
CA ILE A 164 -5.14 3.78 -3.11
C ILE A 164 -3.90 4.29 -3.84
N GLN A 165 -2.72 3.73 -3.54
CA GLN A 165 -1.47 4.07 -4.21
C GLN A 165 -1.51 3.71 -5.70
N TYR A 166 -2.06 2.55 -6.04
CA TYR A 166 -2.19 2.12 -7.42
C TYR A 166 -3.11 3.04 -8.22
N MET A 167 -4.28 3.38 -7.67
CA MET A 167 -5.20 4.37 -8.27
C MET A 167 -4.53 5.73 -8.47
N LYS A 168 -3.78 6.22 -7.47
CA LYS A 168 -3.05 7.50 -7.57
C LYS A 168 -1.97 7.48 -8.64
N ALA A 169 -1.21 6.39 -8.75
CA ALA A 169 -0.18 6.23 -9.77
C ALA A 169 -0.77 6.24 -11.18
N ILE A 170 -1.88 5.52 -11.39
CA ILE A 170 -2.63 5.54 -12.66
C ILE A 170 -3.14 6.94 -12.97
N TYR A 171 -3.76 7.60 -11.98
CA TYR A 171 -4.25 8.96 -12.13
C TYR A 171 -3.14 9.92 -12.58
N GLN A 172 -1.98 9.89 -11.91
CA GLN A 172 -0.83 10.73 -12.25
C GLN A 172 -0.31 10.44 -13.67
N ALA A 173 -0.16 9.17 -14.03
CA ALA A 173 0.33 8.79 -15.35
C ALA A 173 -0.64 9.22 -16.48
N MET A 174 -1.96 9.09 -16.25
CA MET A 174 -2.98 9.59 -17.17
C MET A 174 -3.00 11.11 -17.24
N ALA A 175 -2.92 11.81 -16.10
CA ALA A 175 -2.89 13.27 -16.06
C ALA A 175 -1.68 13.82 -16.83
N LYS A 176 -0.51 13.22 -16.67
CA LYS A 176 0.72 13.56 -17.41
C LYS A 176 0.55 13.38 -18.92
N LYS A 177 -0.06 12.28 -19.35
CA LYS A 177 -0.39 12.05 -20.78
C LYS A 177 -1.36 13.09 -21.32
N LEU A 178 -2.40 13.42 -20.56
CA LEU A 178 -3.42 14.39 -20.93
C LEU A 178 -2.94 15.85 -20.80
N LYS A 179 -1.75 16.09 -20.22
CA LYS A 179 -1.30 17.42 -19.78
C LYS A 179 -2.34 18.13 -18.92
N ALA A 180 -3.04 17.35 -18.09
CA ALA A 180 -4.01 17.83 -17.12
C ALA A 180 -3.29 18.21 -15.81
N ASP A 181 -4.00 18.91 -14.93
CA ASP A 181 -3.48 19.24 -13.61
C ASP A 181 -3.15 17.96 -12.81
N GLU A 182 -1.84 17.71 -12.61
CA GLU A 182 -1.31 16.56 -11.86
C GLU A 182 -1.80 16.52 -10.41
N CYS A 183 -2.21 17.69 -9.89
CA CYS A 183 -2.68 17.87 -8.53
C CYS A 183 -4.17 18.26 -8.49
N TYR A 184 -5.01 17.68 -9.35
CA TYR A 184 -6.47 17.81 -9.19
C TYR A 184 -6.93 17.11 -7.90
N SER A 185 -6.75 17.84 -6.82
CA SER A 185 -7.37 17.73 -5.51
C SER A 185 -8.43 18.82 -5.36
N GLY A 186 -8.86 19.41 -6.49
CA GLY A 186 -9.92 20.40 -6.57
C GLY A 186 -11.19 19.81 -5.96
N PRO A 187 -11.81 20.48 -4.97
CA PRO A 187 -12.92 19.91 -4.22
C PRO A 187 -14.18 19.66 -5.07
N VAL A 188 -14.27 20.24 -6.27
CA VAL A 188 -15.46 20.23 -7.13
C VAL A 188 -15.13 20.16 -8.62
N SER A 189 -15.94 19.40 -9.35
CA SER A 189 -15.89 19.19 -10.81
C SER A 189 -17.08 19.87 -11.50
N LYS A 190 -17.02 20.09 -12.82
CA LYS A 190 -18.16 20.57 -13.61
C LYS A 190 -19.32 19.59 -13.48
N THR A 191 -20.50 20.06 -13.09
CA THR A 191 -21.69 19.24 -12.86
C THR A 191 -22.32 18.77 -14.18
N PRO A 192 -22.30 17.47 -14.53
CA PRO A 192 -22.75 17.00 -15.84
C PRO A 192 -24.22 17.35 -16.18
N PHE A 193 -25.07 17.53 -15.17
CA PHE A 193 -26.50 17.83 -15.31
C PHE A 193 -26.82 19.32 -15.48
N HIS A 194 -25.84 20.20 -15.29
CA HIS A 194 -26.10 21.62 -15.23
C HIS A 194 -26.15 22.24 -16.65
N PRO A 195 -27.18 23.04 -17.00
CA PRO A 195 -27.35 23.60 -18.35
C PRO A 195 -26.18 24.46 -18.87
N TRP A 196 -25.42 25.04 -17.95
CA TRP A 196 -24.21 25.83 -18.27
C TRP A 196 -23.18 24.99 -19.05
N TRP A 197 -23.13 23.69 -18.80
CA TRP A 197 -22.19 22.79 -19.46
C TRP A 197 -22.87 22.02 -20.59
N SER A 198 -22.07 21.61 -21.57
CA SER A 198 -22.45 20.63 -22.58
C SER A 198 -21.85 19.29 -22.20
N THR A 199 -22.70 18.31 -21.93
CA THR A 199 -22.27 16.97 -21.52
C THR A 199 -22.46 15.99 -22.67
N THR A 200 -21.44 15.17 -22.92
CA THR A 200 -21.48 14.06 -23.89
C THR A 200 -21.17 12.77 -23.15
N GLU A 201 -22.09 11.81 -23.19
CA GLU A 201 -21.88 10.45 -22.68
C GLU A 201 -21.35 9.59 -23.83
N LEU A 202 -20.16 9.02 -23.69
CA LEU A 202 -19.56 8.17 -24.73
C LEU A 202 -19.89 6.70 -24.52
N HIS A 203 -19.75 6.22 -23.28
CA HIS A 203 -20.04 4.82 -22.92
C HIS A 203 -20.32 4.69 -21.41
N ARG A 204 -20.79 3.51 -21.01
CA ARG A 204 -21.26 3.19 -19.63
C ARG A 204 -20.35 2.22 -18.89
N GLU A 205 -19.26 1.81 -19.50
CA GLU A 205 -18.40 0.76 -18.97
C GLU A 205 -17.59 1.29 -17.80
N VAL A 206 -17.35 0.41 -16.84
CA VAL A 206 -16.58 0.71 -15.63
C VAL A 206 -15.20 0.11 -15.81
N TYR A 207 -14.20 0.97 -15.83
CA TYR A 207 -12.82 0.56 -15.99
C TYR A 207 -12.28 -0.10 -14.73
N SER A 208 -11.58 -1.22 -14.89
CA SER A 208 -10.72 -1.72 -13.83
C SER A 208 -9.43 -0.88 -13.76
N LEU A 209 -8.82 -0.77 -12.58
CA LEU A 209 -7.53 -0.09 -12.48
C LEU A 209 -6.43 -0.79 -13.31
N GLY A 210 -6.50 -2.12 -13.44
CA GLY A 210 -5.57 -2.88 -14.28
C GLY A 210 -5.70 -2.52 -15.76
N GLU A 211 -6.92 -2.41 -16.24
CA GLU A 211 -7.20 -2.02 -17.63
C GLU A 211 -6.69 -0.61 -17.94
N LEU A 212 -6.93 0.38 -17.07
CA LEU A 212 -6.38 1.72 -17.27
C LEU A 212 -4.84 1.73 -17.23
N ALA A 213 -4.24 0.87 -16.42
CA ALA A 213 -2.79 0.75 -16.33
C ALA A 213 -2.16 0.23 -17.63
N ASP A 214 -2.87 -0.56 -18.44
CA ASP A 214 -2.34 -1.06 -19.72
C ASP A 214 -2.09 0.08 -20.73
N TYR A 215 -2.78 1.22 -20.57
CA TYR A 215 -2.63 2.39 -21.45
C TYR A 215 -1.57 3.39 -20.97
N VAL A 216 -0.96 3.18 -19.79
CA VAL A 216 -0.01 4.13 -19.21
C VAL A 216 1.25 3.45 -18.69
N VAL A 217 2.39 4.12 -18.81
CA VAL A 217 3.62 3.66 -18.18
C VAL A 217 3.62 4.15 -16.74
N LEU A 218 3.40 3.23 -15.80
CA LEU A 218 3.51 3.53 -14.38
C LEU A 218 4.99 3.63 -14.02
N GLU A 219 5.42 4.81 -13.55
CA GLU A 219 6.76 4.97 -12.99
C GLU A 219 6.87 4.07 -11.76
N SER A 220 7.71 3.04 -11.86
CA SER A 220 7.90 2.10 -10.77
C SER A 220 8.67 2.79 -9.64
N ASN A 221 7.95 3.33 -8.66
CA ASN A 221 8.53 3.59 -7.35
C ASN A 221 8.79 2.25 -6.65
N THR A 222 9.75 1.49 -7.16
CA THR A 222 11.01 1.43 -6.43
C THR A 222 10.93 1.50 -4.91
N PRO A 223 10.37 0.55 -4.13
CA PRO A 223 10.40 0.66 -2.66
C PRO A 223 11.83 0.69 -2.09
N TRP A 224 12.81 0.34 -2.93
CA TRP A 224 14.23 0.18 -2.63
C TRP A 224 15.16 0.98 -3.56
N GLY A 225 14.62 1.71 -4.52
CA GLY A 225 15.37 2.72 -5.27
C GLY A 225 15.37 3.97 -4.43
N VAL A 226 16.56 4.47 -4.14
CA VAL A 226 16.86 5.74 -3.44
C VAL A 226 15.61 6.42 -2.91
N LYS A 227 15.37 6.31 -1.60
CA LYS A 227 14.51 7.26 -0.88
C LYS A 227 15.13 8.64 -1.09
N GLU A 228 14.91 9.23 -2.25
CA GLU A 228 14.93 10.66 -2.39
C GLU A 228 13.91 11.11 -1.37
N ALA A 229 14.36 11.97 -0.46
CA ALA A 229 13.64 12.41 0.72
C ALA A 229 12.35 13.20 0.41
N ASN A 230 11.83 13.08 -0.82
CA ASN A 230 10.81 13.91 -1.43
C ASN A 230 9.38 13.36 -1.34
N GLU A 231 9.13 12.08 -1.12
CA GLU A 231 7.71 11.60 -1.04
C GLU A 231 7.12 11.65 0.38
N ASN A 232 7.97 11.67 1.40
CA ASN A 232 7.58 12.03 2.78
C ASN A 232 7.66 13.55 3.03
N SER A 233 7.95 14.36 1.99
CA SER A 233 8.35 15.76 2.14
C SER A 233 7.23 16.77 2.40
N HIS A 234 5.98 16.34 2.54
CA HIS A 234 4.91 17.32 2.78
C HIS A 234 4.88 17.88 4.20
N SER A 235 5.54 17.24 5.18
CA SER A 235 5.55 17.68 6.57
C SER A 235 6.93 18.07 7.06
N ARG A 236 7.09 19.36 7.43
CA ARG A 236 8.27 19.93 8.11
C ARG A 236 8.73 19.08 9.31
N HIS A 237 7.77 18.53 10.06
CA HIS A 237 8.05 17.68 11.22
C HIS A 237 8.65 16.33 10.82
N CYS A 238 8.16 15.71 9.74
CA CYS A 238 8.69 14.42 9.28
C CYS A 238 10.12 14.57 8.76
N LEU A 239 10.39 15.63 8.00
CA LEU A 239 11.73 15.95 7.50
C LEU A 239 12.72 16.18 8.65
N LEU A 240 12.32 16.96 9.66
CA LEU A 240 13.16 17.18 10.85
C LEU A 240 13.39 15.87 11.62
N PHE A 241 12.34 15.09 11.85
CA PHE A 241 12.41 13.83 12.59
C PHE A 241 13.36 12.84 11.91
N ASP A 242 13.25 12.67 10.60
CA ASP A 242 14.12 11.76 9.84
C ASP A 242 15.58 12.18 9.91
N LYS A 243 15.88 13.48 9.74
CA LYS A 243 17.25 14.01 9.91
C LYS A 243 17.78 13.74 11.31
N LEU A 244 16.98 14.02 12.34
CA LEU A 244 17.39 13.86 13.73
C LEU A 244 17.62 12.39 14.10
N ARG A 245 16.73 11.47 13.71
CA ARG A 245 16.88 10.06 14.11
C ARG A 245 18.09 9.39 13.47
N PHE A 246 18.39 9.68 12.20
CA PHE A 246 19.56 9.09 11.55
C PHE A 246 20.87 9.60 12.16
N PHE A 247 20.93 10.90 12.45
CA PHE A 247 22.06 11.44 13.19
C PHE A 247 22.17 10.84 14.59
N ALA A 248 21.05 10.73 15.32
CA ALA A 248 20.99 10.12 16.64
C ALA A 248 21.56 8.69 16.63
N TYR A 249 21.17 7.86 15.66
CA TYR A 249 21.67 6.50 15.50
C TYR A 249 23.18 6.42 15.29
N SER A 250 23.75 7.41 14.60
CA SER A 250 25.19 7.44 14.32
C SER A 250 26.04 7.79 15.54
N ILE A 251 25.53 8.62 16.46
CA ILE A 251 26.31 9.14 17.58
C ILE A 251 25.98 8.47 18.93
N VAL A 252 24.81 7.84 19.09
CA VAL A 252 24.33 7.36 20.40
C VAL A 252 25.26 6.35 21.06
N LYS A 253 25.94 5.49 20.29
CA LYS A 253 26.92 4.55 20.85
C LYS A 253 28.09 5.30 21.48
N LYS A 254 28.68 6.24 20.73
CA LYS A 254 29.78 7.08 21.21
C LYS A 254 29.39 7.92 22.41
N GLU A 255 28.21 8.54 22.39
CA GLU A 255 27.74 9.38 23.51
C GLU A 255 27.41 8.57 24.78
N ARG A 256 27.10 7.27 24.66
CA ARG A 256 26.96 6.40 25.84
C ARG A 256 28.30 5.97 26.44
N GLU A 257 29.32 5.83 25.59
CA GLU A 257 30.66 5.40 26.00
C GLU A 257 31.49 6.58 26.57
N GLU A 258 31.43 7.73 25.91
CA GLU A 258 32.28 8.89 26.21
C GLU A 258 31.53 10.09 26.82
N GLY A 259 30.19 10.06 26.80
CA GLY A 259 29.36 11.22 27.07
C GLY A 259 28.25 10.99 28.10
N SER A 260 27.19 11.78 27.98
CA SER A 260 26.00 11.72 28.83
C SER A 260 24.74 11.94 27.98
N PHE A 261 23.58 11.57 28.53
CA PHE A 261 22.30 11.82 27.88
C PHE A 261 22.08 13.31 27.57
N ASP A 262 22.53 14.21 28.46
CA ASP A 262 22.42 15.65 28.27
C ASP A 262 23.31 16.14 27.11
N SER A 263 24.55 15.65 27.02
CA SER A 263 25.44 15.92 25.87
C SER A 263 24.82 15.48 24.55
N PHE A 264 24.24 14.27 24.53
CA PHE A 264 23.56 13.71 23.37
C PHE A 264 22.35 14.56 22.95
N GLN A 265 21.49 14.93 23.91
CA GLN A 265 20.31 15.76 23.66
C GLN A 265 20.70 17.16 23.17
N ARG A 266 21.76 17.75 23.72
CA ARG A 266 22.29 19.05 23.28
C ARG A 266 22.76 19.02 21.83
N ARG A 267 23.46 17.96 21.41
CA ARG A 267 23.90 17.79 20.00
C ARG A 267 22.73 17.63 19.04
N LEU A 268 21.68 16.91 19.44
CA LEU A 268 20.44 16.82 18.65
C LEU A 268 19.71 18.17 18.57
N THR A 269 19.68 18.92 19.67
CA THR A 269 19.09 20.27 19.73
C THR A 269 19.80 21.22 18.77
N GLU A 270 21.14 21.22 18.76
CA GLU A 270 21.94 22.04 17.84
C GLU A 270 21.70 21.66 16.38
N LEU A 271 21.61 20.37 16.06
CA LEU A 271 21.26 19.91 14.72
C LEU A 271 19.84 20.35 14.33
N ALA A 272 18.88 20.29 15.25
CA ALA A 272 17.50 20.69 15.00
C ALA A 272 17.40 22.17 14.65
N HIS A 273 18.09 23.03 15.42
CA HIS A 273 18.14 24.47 15.14
C HIS A 273 18.80 24.79 13.79
N ARG A 274 19.94 24.15 13.48
CA ARG A 274 20.60 24.31 12.17
C ARG A 274 19.74 23.83 11.00
N SER A 275 18.94 22.79 11.22
CA SER A 275 18.06 22.21 10.20
C SER A 275 16.73 22.95 10.04
N ASN A 276 16.41 23.92 10.90
CA ASN A 276 15.13 24.65 10.91
C ASN A 276 15.13 25.86 9.95
N HIS A 277 15.51 25.62 8.69
CA HIS A 277 15.51 26.61 7.61
C HIS A 277 14.49 26.23 6.51
N PHE A 278 13.32 25.72 6.92
CA PHE A 278 12.25 25.28 6.02
C PHE A 278 11.73 26.39 5.10
N THR A 279 11.78 27.66 5.53
CA THR A 279 11.46 28.80 4.66
C THR A 279 12.34 28.87 3.41
N HIS A 280 13.60 28.46 3.51
CA HIS A 280 14.52 28.42 2.36
C HIS A 280 14.32 27.18 1.46
N VAL A 281 13.52 26.21 1.92
CA VAL A 281 13.22 24.94 1.23
C VAL A 281 11.82 24.98 0.59
N GLY A 282 11.14 26.14 0.62
CA GLY A 282 9.82 26.33 -0.01
C GLY A 282 8.61 26.15 0.91
N PHE A 283 8.79 26.15 2.24
CA PHE A 283 7.68 26.13 3.19
C PHE A 283 7.30 27.53 3.68
N ASP A 284 6.03 27.75 4.02
CA ASP A 284 5.52 29.05 4.48
C ASP A 284 6.15 29.57 5.78
N SER A 285 6.64 28.68 6.65
CA SER A 285 7.25 29.06 7.93
C SER A 285 8.18 27.99 8.50
N ASN A 286 9.14 28.43 9.31
CA ASN A 286 9.99 27.55 10.12
C ASN A 286 9.22 26.97 11.31
N LEU A 287 9.68 25.84 11.85
CA LEU A 287 9.05 25.25 13.03
C LEU A 287 9.34 26.10 14.28
N PRO A 288 8.36 26.27 15.18
CA PRO A 288 8.57 27.00 16.42
C PRO A 288 9.50 26.22 17.36
N SER A 289 10.22 26.92 18.23
CA SER A 289 11.20 26.31 19.15
C SER A 289 10.59 25.25 20.07
N SER A 290 9.31 25.37 20.43
CA SER A 290 8.57 24.35 21.19
C SER A 290 8.44 23.03 20.42
N SER A 291 8.13 23.12 19.12
CA SER A 291 8.04 21.97 18.22
C SER A 291 9.40 21.30 18.02
N LEU A 292 10.46 22.08 17.84
CA LEU A 292 11.83 21.55 17.80
C LEU A 292 12.17 20.77 19.07
N ARG A 293 11.94 21.39 20.24
CA ARG A 293 12.23 20.77 21.54
C ARG A 293 11.48 19.46 21.74
N SER A 294 10.19 19.43 21.37
CA SER A 294 9.38 18.21 21.46
C SER A 294 9.90 17.08 20.57
N THR A 295 10.29 17.41 19.33
CA THR A 295 10.81 16.43 18.36
C THR A 295 12.17 15.89 18.81
N VAL A 296 13.06 16.78 19.25
CA VAL A 296 14.37 16.41 19.80
C VAL A 296 14.22 15.52 21.03
N LYS A 297 13.34 15.89 21.97
CA LYS A 297 13.08 15.10 23.17
C LYS A 297 12.61 13.69 22.82
N SER A 298 11.63 13.58 21.92
CA SER A 298 11.10 12.29 21.48
C SER A 298 12.18 11.40 20.86
N VAL A 299 12.99 11.95 19.95
CA VAL A 299 14.10 11.20 19.31
C VAL A 299 15.16 10.82 20.34
N ALA A 300 15.55 11.75 21.21
CA ALA A 300 16.60 11.53 22.20
C ALA A 300 16.20 10.45 23.21
N ASP A 301 15.03 10.59 23.85
CA ASP A 301 14.52 9.65 24.85
C ASP A 301 14.42 8.23 24.26
N TRP A 302 13.78 8.11 23.08
CA TRP A 302 13.59 6.80 22.46
C TRP A 302 14.91 6.16 22.04
N THR A 303 15.80 6.91 21.38
CA THR A 303 17.07 6.39 20.88
C THR A 303 17.96 5.98 22.05
N TRP A 304 18.00 6.77 23.12
CA TRP A 304 18.80 6.48 24.30
C TRP A 304 18.30 5.25 25.07
N ALA A 305 17.00 5.01 25.15
CA ALA A 305 16.47 3.84 25.84
C ALA A 305 16.43 2.55 24.99
N ASN A 306 16.18 2.67 23.68
CA ASN A 306 15.78 1.51 22.85
C ASN A 306 16.79 1.15 21.74
N TYR A 307 17.62 2.10 21.30
CA TYR A 307 18.49 1.85 20.15
C TYR A 307 19.88 1.40 20.59
N TYR A 308 20.24 0.15 20.32
CA TYR A 308 21.54 -0.43 20.72
C TYR A 308 22.50 -0.65 19.54
N GLY A 309 22.20 -0.11 18.35
CA GLY A 309 23.05 -0.31 17.16
C GLY A 309 23.22 -1.78 16.79
N ARG A 310 22.23 -2.59 17.16
CA ARG A 310 22.20 -4.04 17.03
C ARG A 310 22.22 -4.43 15.55
N SER A 311 23.38 -4.83 15.07
CA SER A 311 23.61 -5.45 13.75
C SER A 311 23.19 -6.93 13.72
N ASP A 312 22.60 -7.46 14.81
CA ASP A 312 22.04 -8.81 14.94
C ASP A 312 20.73 -9.02 14.18
N CYS A 313 20.38 -8.11 13.26
CA CYS A 313 19.81 -8.60 12.02
C CYS A 313 20.90 -9.49 11.38
N HIS A 314 20.78 -10.81 11.54
CA HIS A 314 21.68 -11.77 10.92
C HIS A 314 21.54 -11.64 9.39
N ARG A 315 22.12 -10.62 8.78
CA ARG A 315 22.19 -10.46 7.33
C ARG A 315 23.18 -11.51 6.85
N HIS A 316 22.86 -12.14 5.73
CA HIS A 316 23.61 -13.29 5.22
C HIS A 316 23.53 -14.56 6.10
N VAL A 317 22.41 -14.83 6.79
CA VAL A 317 22.18 -16.14 7.47
C VAL A 317 22.48 -17.33 6.55
N MET A 318 22.22 -17.15 5.26
CA MET A 318 22.40 -18.16 4.22
C MET A 318 23.76 -18.10 3.53
N GLN A 319 24.61 -17.10 3.83
CA GLN A 319 25.91 -16.86 3.19
C GLN A 319 25.84 -17.02 1.65
N LEU A 320 24.77 -16.50 1.05
CA LEU A 320 24.56 -16.57 -0.40
C LEU A 320 25.56 -15.67 -1.11
N ASP A 321 26.02 -16.09 -2.30
CA ASP A 321 26.92 -15.29 -3.13
C ASP A 321 26.29 -13.93 -3.44
N ASP A 322 27.08 -12.86 -3.26
CA ASP A 322 26.67 -11.49 -3.53
C ASP A 322 26.33 -11.26 -5.00
N ARG A 323 26.86 -12.07 -5.91
CA ARG A 323 26.60 -12.02 -7.35
C ARG A 323 25.22 -12.57 -7.76
N LEU A 324 24.52 -13.27 -6.88
CA LEU A 324 23.20 -13.82 -7.20
C LEU A 324 22.15 -12.69 -7.39
N PRO A 325 21.26 -12.80 -8.39
CA PRO A 325 20.14 -11.89 -8.56
C PRO A 325 19.25 -11.81 -7.31
N LEU A 326 18.60 -10.66 -7.11
CA LEU A 326 17.76 -10.42 -5.93
C LEU A 326 16.60 -11.42 -5.83
N GLU A 327 15.95 -11.73 -6.95
CA GLU A 327 14.83 -12.68 -7.00
C GLU A 327 15.24 -14.08 -6.53
N GLU A 328 16.41 -14.55 -6.96
CA GLU A 328 16.93 -15.86 -6.55
C GLU A 328 17.30 -15.89 -5.07
N LYS A 329 17.93 -14.82 -4.56
CA LYS A 329 18.20 -14.66 -3.12
C LYS A 329 16.91 -14.70 -2.30
N GLN A 330 15.85 -14.05 -2.78
CA GLN A 330 14.54 -14.05 -2.11
C GLN A 330 13.86 -15.43 -2.16
N ALA A 331 13.93 -16.14 -3.29
CA ALA A 331 13.41 -17.49 -3.43
C ALA A 331 14.10 -18.48 -2.48
N LEU A 332 15.44 -18.42 -2.39
CA LEU A 332 16.23 -19.25 -1.47
C LEU A 332 15.91 -18.93 0.00
N ALA A 333 15.79 -17.64 0.35
CA ALA A 333 15.40 -17.21 1.69
C ALA A 333 13.99 -17.69 2.08
N ALA A 334 13.04 -17.64 1.14
CA ALA A 334 11.69 -18.15 1.33
C ALA A 334 11.69 -19.67 1.56
N LYS A 335 12.47 -20.43 0.76
CA LYS A 335 12.62 -21.88 0.91
C LYS A 335 13.17 -22.27 2.28
N ARG A 336 14.24 -21.61 2.74
CA ARG A 336 14.79 -21.84 4.09
C ARG A 336 13.77 -21.53 5.18
N THR A 337 13.09 -20.39 5.08
CA THR A 337 12.08 -19.99 6.08
C THR A 337 10.92 -20.98 6.12
N HIS A 338 10.50 -21.50 4.97
CA HIS A 338 9.46 -22.53 4.88
C HIS A 338 9.92 -23.83 5.53
N GLN A 339 11.14 -24.27 5.25
CA GLN A 339 11.72 -25.47 5.87
C GLN A 339 11.79 -25.34 7.40
N GLN A 340 12.32 -24.24 7.93
CA GLN A 340 12.40 -24.01 9.37
C GLN A 340 11.02 -24.00 10.05
N ARG A 341 10.01 -23.38 9.41
CA ARG A 341 8.62 -23.39 9.91
C ARG A 341 8.04 -24.80 9.88
N SER A 342 8.31 -25.58 8.83
CA SER A 342 7.88 -26.97 8.71
C SER A 342 8.50 -27.82 9.81
N GLU A 343 9.82 -27.78 9.99
CA GLU A 343 10.55 -28.52 11.05
C GLU A 343 10.06 -28.16 12.46
N LYS A 344 9.78 -26.88 12.72
CA LYS A 344 9.20 -26.44 13.99
C LYS A 344 7.80 -27.03 14.20
N THR A 345 6.97 -27.04 13.17
CA THR A 345 5.61 -27.59 13.22
C THR A 345 5.64 -29.10 13.44
N VAL A 346 6.50 -29.81 12.72
CA VAL A 346 6.79 -31.25 12.89
C VAL A 346 7.15 -31.55 14.34
N LYS A 347 8.09 -30.80 14.93
CA LYS A 347 8.49 -30.96 16.34
C LYS A 347 7.33 -30.72 17.30
N GLN A 348 6.54 -29.67 17.09
CA GLN A 348 5.37 -29.36 17.93
C GLN A 348 4.31 -30.47 17.88
N ILE A 349 4.00 -30.96 16.68
CA ILE A 349 3.05 -32.05 16.48
C ILE A 349 3.56 -33.34 17.14
N THR A 350 4.84 -33.66 16.98
CA THR A 350 5.45 -34.87 17.57
C THR A 350 5.41 -34.82 19.10
N ILE A 351 5.80 -33.69 19.70
CA ILE A 351 5.74 -33.50 21.16
C ILE A 351 4.29 -33.59 21.66
N ALA A 352 3.34 -32.98 20.96
CA ALA A 352 1.92 -33.04 21.31
C ALA A 352 1.36 -34.45 21.22
N TYR A 353 1.73 -35.20 20.18
CA TYR A 353 1.35 -36.60 19.99
C TYR A 353 1.83 -37.46 21.16
N HIS A 354 3.12 -37.42 21.51
CA HIS A 354 3.66 -38.20 22.63
C HIS A 354 3.01 -37.83 23.98
N ARG A 355 2.70 -36.55 24.20
CA ARG A 355 1.98 -36.11 25.41
C ARG A 355 0.58 -36.71 25.50
N LEU A 356 -0.15 -36.78 24.38
CA LEU A 356 -1.49 -37.38 24.35
C LEU A 356 -1.45 -38.90 24.56
N VAL A 357 -0.44 -39.58 24.01
CA VAL A 357 -0.19 -41.02 24.25
C VAL A 357 0.07 -41.28 25.73
N GLN A 358 0.95 -40.49 26.36
CA GLN A 358 1.25 -40.60 27.79
C GLN A 358 0.03 -40.35 28.68
N ALA A 359 -0.83 -39.39 28.30
CA ALA A 359 -2.06 -39.06 29.01
C ALA A 359 -3.21 -40.06 28.77
N LYS A 360 -3.02 -41.10 27.94
CA LYS A 360 -4.04 -42.08 27.53
C LYS A 360 -5.32 -41.44 26.97
N MET A 361 -5.18 -40.29 26.31
CA MET A 361 -6.29 -39.57 25.69
C MET A 361 -6.50 -40.03 24.25
N SER A 362 -7.70 -39.78 23.70
CA SER A 362 -7.99 -40.08 22.30
C SER A 362 -7.11 -39.28 21.35
N ILE A 363 -6.35 -39.98 20.50
CA ILE A 363 -5.44 -39.39 19.51
C ILE A 363 -6.27 -38.98 18.29
N THR A 364 -6.99 -37.87 18.39
CA THR A 364 -7.71 -37.26 17.27
C THR A 364 -6.93 -36.07 16.72
N GLN A 365 -7.12 -35.76 15.43
CA GLN A 365 -6.49 -34.58 14.80
C GLN A 365 -6.82 -33.28 15.55
N VAL A 366 -8.03 -33.20 16.13
CA VAL A 366 -8.48 -32.04 16.92
C VAL A 366 -7.73 -31.94 18.25
N ALA A 367 -7.53 -33.06 18.94
CA ALA A 367 -6.78 -33.10 20.19
C ALA A 367 -5.30 -32.73 19.98
N ILE A 368 -4.67 -33.25 18.91
CA ILE A 368 -3.28 -32.93 18.54
C ILE A 368 -3.16 -31.44 18.19
N ALA A 369 -4.09 -30.89 17.41
CA ALA A 369 -4.12 -29.48 17.04
C ALA A 369 -4.17 -28.57 18.28
N ALA A 370 -5.07 -28.90 19.23
CA ALA A 370 -5.19 -28.17 20.49
C ALA A 370 -3.90 -28.24 21.34
N ALA A 371 -3.31 -29.43 21.48
CA ALA A 371 -2.10 -29.65 22.26
C ALA A 371 -0.84 -29.01 21.63
N ALA A 372 -0.74 -29.00 20.30
CA ALA A 372 0.36 -28.38 19.55
C ALA A 372 0.17 -26.87 19.31
N ARG A 373 -1.01 -26.31 19.61
CA ARG A 373 -1.41 -24.91 19.32
C ARG A 373 -1.31 -24.57 17.84
N VAL A 374 -1.73 -25.49 16.97
CA VAL A 374 -1.80 -25.31 15.52
C VAL A 374 -3.22 -25.60 15.01
N SER A 375 -3.54 -25.17 13.79
CA SER A 375 -4.87 -25.43 13.23
C SER A 375 -5.05 -26.92 12.89
N ARG A 376 -6.30 -27.41 12.91
CA ARG A 376 -6.62 -28.78 12.45
C ARG A 376 -6.17 -29.02 11.01
N GLN A 377 -6.33 -28.03 10.12
CA GLN A 377 -5.90 -28.12 8.72
C GLN A 377 -4.37 -28.30 8.60
N THR A 378 -3.60 -27.66 9.49
CA THR A 378 -2.15 -27.86 9.56
C THR A 378 -1.81 -29.29 9.96
N VAL A 379 -2.47 -29.85 10.99
CA VAL A 379 -2.28 -31.25 11.40
C VAL A 379 -2.66 -32.22 10.27
N ALA A 380 -3.74 -31.94 9.53
CA ALA A 380 -4.17 -32.75 8.40
C ALA A 380 -3.15 -32.76 7.25
N LYS A 381 -2.31 -31.72 7.10
CA LYS A 381 -1.22 -31.71 6.12
C LYS A 381 -0.08 -32.67 6.48
N TYR A 382 0.11 -32.97 7.76
CA TYR A 382 1.16 -33.87 8.28
C TYR A 382 0.62 -35.26 8.64
N GLN A 383 -0.37 -35.77 7.88
CA GLN A 383 -0.96 -37.10 8.12
C GLN A 383 0.05 -38.24 7.99
N THR A 384 0.97 -38.16 7.02
CA THR A 384 2.02 -39.18 6.83
C THR A 384 2.91 -39.32 8.06
N LEU A 385 3.31 -38.18 8.65
CA LEU A 385 4.06 -38.15 9.90
C LEU A 385 3.29 -38.78 11.07
N LEU A 386 1.98 -38.57 11.14
CA LEU A 386 1.16 -39.20 12.18
C LEU A 386 1.03 -40.71 11.98
N ALA A 387 0.96 -41.16 10.72
CA ALA A 387 0.96 -42.59 10.40
C ALA A 387 2.28 -43.25 10.84
N GLU A 388 3.43 -42.65 10.50
CA GLU A 388 4.76 -43.12 10.93
C GLU A 388 4.89 -43.16 12.47
N LEU A 389 4.42 -42.12 13.17
CA LEU A 389 4.41 -42.09 14.63
C LEU A 389 3.47 -43.14 15.24
N SER A 390 2.42 -43.56 14.55
CA SER A 390 1.53 -44.63 15.02
C SER A 390 2.14 -46.03 14.82
N GLU A 391 2.82 -46.25 13.71
CA GLU A 391 3.49 -47.51 13.39
C GLU A 391 4.69 -47.77 14.32
N SER A 392 5.45 -46.72 14.65
CA SER A 392 6.59 -46.81 15.56
C SER A 392 6.20 -47.29 16.98
N VAL A 393 4.99 -46.96 17.45
CA VAL A 393 4.47 -47.42 18.75
C VAL A 393 4.13 -48.92 18.73
N ILE A 394 3.74 -49.46 17.57
CA ILE A 394 3.41 -50.88 17.41
C ILE A 394 4.68 -51.75 17.37
N SER A 395 5.82 -51.17 16.99
CA SER A 395 7.13 -51.85 16.90
C SER A 395 7.90 -52.02 18.22
N ILE A 396 7.33 -51.64 19.37
CA ILE A 396 7.96 -51.85 20.67
C ILE A 396 7.86 -53.34 21.04
N ILE A 397 8.82 -54.14 20.59
CA ILE A 397 9.02 -55.52 21.07
C ILE A 397 9.30 -55.43 22.59
N PRO A 398 8.51 -56.11 23.45
CA PRO A 398 8.79 -56.12 24.89
C PRO A 398 10.20 -56.65 25.14
N LEU A 399 10.96 -56.00 26.03
CA LEU A 399 12.31 -56.42 26.42
C LEU A 399 12.33 -57.89 26.89
N GLU A 400 11.22 -58.39 27.45
CA GLU A 400 11.00 -59.79 27.82
C GLU A 400 11.05 -60.79 26.64
N SER A 401 10.79 -60.33 25.43
CA SER A 401 10.88 -61.14 24.20
C SER A 401 12.33 -61.36 23.76
N LEU A 402 13.24 -60.43 24.10
CA LEU A 402 14.68 -60.55 23.87
C LEU A 402 15.35 -61.46 24.91
N PHE A 403 14.82 -61.55 26.14
CA PHE A 403 15.35 -62.43 27.18
C PHE A 403 14.92 -63.90 27.06
N ARG A 404 13.99 -64.23 26.16
CA ARG A 404 13.48 -65.61 25.99
C ARG A 404 14.40 -66.50 25.12
N GLN A 405 15.45 -65.93 24.52
CA GLN A 405 16.50 -66.68 23.83
C GLN A 405 17.85 -66.56 24.56
N LYS A 406 17.91 -67.02 25.81
CA LYS A 406 19.18 -67.42 26.40
C LYS A 406 19.26 -68.95 26.30
N GLN A 407 19.80 -69.41 25.17
CA GLN A 407 20.18 -70.80 25.01
C GLN A 407 21.43 -71.00 25.88
N ASP A 408 21.33 -71.88 26.88
CA ASP A 408 22.46 -72.20 27.75
C ASP A 408 23.55 -72.88 26.93
N VAL A 409 24.58 -72.11 26.54
CA VAL A 409 25.82 -72.64 26.01
C VAL A 409 26.83 -72.73 27.16
N ASN A 410 27.31 -73.94 27.41
CA ASN A 410 28.38 -74.23 28.38
C ASN A 410 29.67 -73.52 27.94
N TYR A 411 29.99 -72.39 28.56
CA TYR A 411 31.32 -71.79 28.43
C TYR A 411 32.25 -72.37 29.50
N ALA A 412 33.23 -73.14 29.04
CA ALA A 412 34.33 -73.62 29.83
C ALA A 412 35.09 -72.44 30.45
N VAL A 413 35.34 -72.56 31.76
CA VAL A 413 36.07 -71.59 32.58
C VAL A 413 37.54 -71.57 32.17
N HIS A 414 38.03 -70.43 31.69
CA HIS A 414 39.44 -70.10 31.81
C HIS A 414 39.57 -68.79 32.59
N GLN A 415 39.86 -68.92 33.88
CA GLN A 415 40.34 -67.80 34.70
C GLN A 415 41.74 -67.41 34.22
N ILE A 416 41.93 -66.14 33.88
CA ILE A 416 43.27 -65.56 33.70
C ILE A 416 43.48 -64.58 34.85
N THR A 417 44.43 -64.95 35.71
CA THR A 417 44.95 -64.22 36.87
C THR A 417 45.69 -62.95 36.44
N ALA A 418 45.46 -61.83 37.14
CA ALA A 418 46.21 -60.59 36.93
C ALA A 418 47.63 -60.70 37.51
N LEU A 419 48.63 -60.17 36.80
CA LEU A 419 50.00 -60.02 37.30
C LEU A 419 50.32 -58.54 37.53
N TYR A 420 50.65 -58.23 38.78
CA TYR A 420 51.34 -57.04 39.25
C TYR A 420 52.85 -57.14 38.93
N GLY A 421 53.49 -56.02 38.58
CA GLY A 421 54.95 -55.91 38.55
C GLY A 421 55.45 -54.72 37.73
N GLY A 422 55.89 -53.66 38.40
CA GLY A 422 56.54 -52.50 37.76
C GLY A 422 58.04 -52.71 37.56
N VAL A 423 58.65 -51.87 36.72
CA VAL A 423 59.93 -51.13 36.92
C VAL A 423 60.07 -50.10 35.78
N SER A 424 60.53 -48.91 36.17
CA SER A 424 60.79 -47.66 35.44
C SER A 424 61.96 -47.70 34.46
N LEU A 425 62.02 -46.71 33.55
CA LEU A 425 63.20 -45.94 33.05
C LEU A 425 62.64 -44.79 32.18
N GLU A 426 62.58 -43.56 32.70
CA GLU A 426 63.53 -42.44 32.52
C GLU A 426 63.40 -41.67 31.20
N GLY A 427 63.10 -40.36 31.30
CA GLY A 427 63.13 -39.41 30.18
C GLY A 427 62.30 -38.12 30.36
N SER A 428 62.68 -37.27 31.34
CA SER A 428 62.61 -35.78 31.41
C SER A 428 61.50 -34.99 30.66
N ILE A 429 60.53 -34.33 31.33
CA ILE A 429 60.58 -32.96 31.95
C ILE A 429 60.41 -31.86 30.85
N ASP A 430 59.39 -30.99 30.79
CA ASP A 430 58.77 -30.11 31.81
C ASP A 430 57.24 -29.83 31.62
N ASN A 431 56.58 -29.64 32.76
CA ASN A 431 55.22 -29.08 33.01
C ASN A 431 55.25 -27.52 32.86
N GLU A 432 54.17 -26.74 32.74
CA GLU A 432 53.06 -26.56 33.67
C GLU A 432 51.89 -25.73 33.06
N ASP A 433 50.73 -25.87 33.72
CA ASP A 433 49.61 -24.93 33.89
C ASP A 433 48.35 -24.99 33.00
N LEU A 434 47.44 -25.86 33.48
CA LEU A 434 45.98 -25.74 33.45
C LEU A 434 45.47 -24.51 34.23
N PRO A 435 44.17 -24.16 34.09
CA PRO A 435 43.27 -24.58 35.17
C PRO A 435 41.94 -25.16 34.68
N PHE A 436 41.55 -26.24 35.36
CA PHE A 436 40.22 -26.82 35.42
C PHE A 436 39.22 -25.84 36.08
N THR A 437 37.99 -25.77 35.56
CA THR A 437 36.80 -25.58 36.41
C THR A 437 35.65 -26.41 35.84
N GLY A 438 35.35 -27.51 36.55
CA GLY A 438 34.21 -28.37 36.28
C GLY A 438 32.91 -27.72 36.70
N VAL A 439 31.90 -27.79 35.83
CA VAL A 439 30.52 -27.43 36.16
C VAL A 439 29.85 -28.64 36.80
N VAL A 440 29.55 -28.48 38.08
CA VAL A 440 28.66 -29.33 38.88
C VAL A 440 27.24 -29.19 38.35
N ILE A 441 26.60 -30.30 37.96
CA ILE A 441 25.14 -30.35 37.80
C ILE A 441 24.61 -31.33 38.85
N ASN A 442 24.06 -30.75 39.92
CA ASN A 442 23.33 -31.45 40.96
C ASN A 442 22.04 -32.05 40.38
N TYR A 443 21.92 -33.38 40.43
CA TYR A 443 20.64 -34.07 40.35
C TYR A 443 20.03 -34.14 41.75
N GLN A 444 19.09 -33.23 42.05
CA GLN A 444 18.17 -33.43 43.17
C GLN A 444 17.11 -34.45 42.74
N GLY A 445 17.16 -35.62 43.37
CA GLY A 445 16.14 -36.64 43.28
C GLY A 445 14.84 -36.19 43.95
N PHE A 446 13.74 -36.34 43.21
CA PHE A 446 12.38 -36.37 43.74
C PHE A 446 11.92 -37.83 43.83
N LYS A 447 11.56 -38.27 45.04
CA LYS A 447 10.53 -39.28 45.38
C LYS A 447 10.47 -39.46 46.90
N PRO A 448 9.33 -39.87 47.49
CA PRO A 448 8.02 -40.09 46.90
C PRO A 448 7.16 -38.83 46.80
#